data_AF-A0A3P6EY13-F1
#
_entry.id   AF-A0A3P6EY13-F1
#
_cell.length_a   1.000
_cell.length_b   1.000
_cell.length_c   1.000
_cell.angle_alpha   90.00
_cell.angle_beta   90.00
_cell.angle_gamma   90.00
#
_symmetry.space_group_name_H-M   'P 1'
#
loop_
_entity.id
_entity.type
_entity.pdbx_description
1 polymer ?
#
loop_
_entity_poly.entity_id
_entity_poly.type
_entity_poly.pdbx_seq_one_letter_code
_entity_poly.pdbx_strand_id
1 'polypeptide(L)'
;MDGEGSKPKANIDDAYAYLRTVQDKFHNDHDKYDKFLAIMNNFEARRIDRAHCILEVRELFKGHQDLISGFNKFLPEWLEISPT
;
A
#
# COMPACT_ATOMS: atom_id res chain seq x y z
N MET A 1 -20.24 -17.32 17.73
CA MET A 1 -19.78 -15.93 17.88
C MET A 1 -18.40 -16.12 18.50
N ASP A 2 -17.32 -16.10 17.73
CA ASP A 2 -16.81 -14.95 16.97
C ASP A 2 -16.29 -15.37 15.59
N GLY A 3 -16.83 -14.76 14.54
CA GLY A 3 -16.28 -14.86 13.19
C GLY A 3 -15.26 -13.76 13.03
N GLU A 4 -13.99 -14.05 13.33
CA GLU A 4 -12.88 -13.17 13.02
C GLU A 4 -12.83 -13.02 11.49
N GLY A 5 -13.30 -11.87 10.99
CA GLY A 5 -13.40 -11.55 9.58
C GLY A 5 -12.02 -11.37 8.95
N SER A 6 -11.24 -12.45 8.87
CA SER A 6 -9.98 -12.46 8.15
C SER A 6 -10.26 -12.10 6.70
N LYS A 7 -9.93 -10.86 6.31
CA LYS A 7 -9.90 -10.46 4.90
C LYS A 7 -9.13 -11.54 4.13
N PRO A 8 -9.64 -12.02 2.99
CA PRO A 8 -8.92 -13.00 2.19
C PRO A 8 -7.52 -12.45 1.91
N LYS A 9 -6.48 -13.25 2.19
CA LYS A 9 -5.10 -12.86 1.94
C LYS A 9 -4.97 -12.51 0.47
N ALA A 10 -4.62 -11.26 0.20
CA ALA A 10 -4.34 -10.81 -1.17
C ALA A 10 -3.30 -11.74 -1.81
N ASN A 11 -3.56 -12.18 -3.04
CA ASN A 11 -2.67 -13.06 -3.76
C ASN A 11 -1.75 -12.25 -4.69
N ILE A 12 -0.80 -12.93 -5.34
CA ILE A 12 0.15 -12.31 -6.28
C ILE A 12 -0.57 -11.56 -7.42
N ASP A 13 -1.70 -12.08 -7.91
CA ASP A 13 -2.50 -11.43 -8.96
C ASP A 13 -3.08 -10.08 -8.48
N ASP A 14 -3.60 -10.02 -7.25
CA ASP A 14 -4.08 -8.79 -6.63
C ASP A 14 -2.95 -7.76 -6.47
N ALA A 15 -1.75 -8.22 -6.14
CA ALA A 15 -0.57 -7.35 -6.03
C ALA A 15 -0.19 -6.74 -7.38
N TYR A 16 -0.19 -7.52 -8.46
CA TYR A 16 0.06 -7.01 -9.81
C TYR A 16 -1.03 -6.03 -10.27
N ALA A 17 -2.30 -6.34 -10.01
CA ALA A 17 -3.41 -5.43 -10.32
C ALA A 17 -3.29 -4.10 -9.55
N TYR A 18 -2.88 -4.15 -8.29
CA TYR A 18 -2.66 -2.96 -7.47
C TYR A 18 -1.48 -2.12 -7.99
N LEU A 19 -0.34 -2.75 -8.32
CA LEU A 19 0.80 -2.06 -8.93
C LEU A 19 0.41 -1.32 -10.21
N ARG A 20 -0.39 -1.96 -11.08
CA ARG A 20 -0.91 -1.31 -12.28
C ARG A 20 -1.80 -0.11 -11.96
N THR A 21 -2.62 -0.20 -10.92
CA THR A 21 -3.47 0.91 -10.46
C THR A 21 -2.64 2.10 -9.99
N VAL A 22 -1.59 1.86 -9.20
CA VAL A 22 -0.66 2.91 -8.75
C VAL A 22 0.06 3.55 -9.95
N GLN A 23 0.51 2.72 -10.90
CA GLN A 23 1.17 3.20 -12.13
C GLN A 23 0.24 4.06 -12.98
N ASP A 24 -1.02 3.66 -13.16
CA ASP A 24 -2.02 4.44 -13.91
C ASP A 24 -2.34 5.77 -13.22
N LYS A 25 -2.50 5.77 -11.89
CA LYS A 25 -2.74 7.01 -11.13
C LYS A 25 -1.60 8.01 -11.25
N PHE A 26 -0.36 7.53 -11.29
CA PHE A 26 0.83 8.37 -11.41
C PHE A 26 1.48 8.33 -12.80
N HIS A 27 0.70 8.03 -13.86
CA HIS A 27 1.23 7.93 -15.23
C HIS A 27 1.90 9.23 -15.70
N ASN A 28 1.46 10.39 -15.19
CA ASN A 28 2.01 11.69 -15.53
C ASN A 28 3.04 12.19 -14.49
N ASP A 29 3.36 11.37 -13.49
CA ASP A 29 4.09 11.76 -12.28
C ASP A 29 5.02 10.60 -11.85
N HIS A 30 5.93 10.19 -12.74
CA HIS A 30 6.78 9.00 -12.58
C HIS A 30 7.54 8.96 -11.25
N ASP A 31 7.97 10.13 -10.74
CA ASP A 31 8.66 10.24 -9.45
C ASP A 31 7.85 9.64 -8.28
N LYS A 32 6.51 9.74 -8.30
CA LYS A 32 5.66 9.13 -7.27
C LYS A 32 5.60 7.60 -7.38
N TYR A 33 5.57 7.07 -8.59
CA TYR A 33 5.62 5.62 -8.80
C TYR A 33 6.99 5.05 -8.39
N ASP A 34 8.08 5.72 -8.77
CA ASP A 34 9.44 5.33 -8.35
C ASP A 34 9.60 5.40 -6.82
N LYS A 35 9.08 6.44 -6.17
CA LYS A 35 9.06 6.55 -4.70
C LYS A 35 8.31 5.39 -4.05
N PHE A 36 7.16 5.00 -4.59
CA PHE A 36 6.41 3.84 -4.08
C PHE A 36 7.26 2.57 -4.14
N LEU A 37 7.90 2.29 -5.28
CA LEU A 37 8.79 1.14 -5.42
C LEU A 37 9.99 1.21 -4.47
N ALA A 38 10.55 2.40 -4.25
CA ALA A 38 11.64 2.60 -3.31
C ALA A 38 11.23 2.29 -1.87
N ILE A 39 10.04 2.71 -1.44
CA ILE A 39 9.48 2.38 -0.12
C ILE A 39 9.34 0.87 0.04
N MET A 40 8.77 0.19 -0.96
CA MET A 40 8.59 -1.26 -0.97
C MET A 40 9.91 -2.01 -0.90
N ASN A 41 10.90 -1.61 -1.71
CA ASN A 41 12.22 -2.21 -1.72
C ASN A 41 12.96 -1.97 -0.39
N ASN A 42 12.84 -0.79 0.21
CA ASN A 42 13.42 -0.51 1.52
C ASN A 42 12.78 -1.36 2.62
N PHE A 43 11.48 -1.62 2.53
CA PHE A 43 10.77 -2.52 3.46
C PHE A 43 11.23 -3.98 3.28
N GLU A 44 11.32 -4.47 2.04
CA GLU A 44 11.81 -5.83 1.73
C GLU A 44 13.27 -6.02 2.18
N ALA A 45 14.12 -5.02 1.94
CA ALA A 45 15.52 -4.99 2.38
C ALA A 45 15.69 -4.77 3.89
N ARG A 46 14.60 -4.71 4.67
CA ARG A 46 14.60 -4.45 6.13
C ARG A 46 15.31 -3.17 6.55
N ARG A 47 15.34 -2.17 5.66
CA ARG A 47 15.92 -0.84 5.94
C ARG A 47 14.96 0.08 6.69
N ILE A 48 13.66 -0.15 6.51
CA ILE A 48 12.59 0.54 7.24
C ILE A 48 11.67 -0.47 7.90
N ASP A 49 11.15 -0.11 9.07
CA ASP A 49 10.16 -0.91 9.78
C ASP A 49 8.75 -0.71 9.22
N ARG A 50 7.84 -1.61 9.61
CA ARG A 50 6.42 -1.57 9.21
C ARG A 50 5.75 -0.21 9.45
N ALA A 51 5.99 0.41 10.60
CA ALA A 51 5.40 1.71 10.93
C ALA A 51 5.89 2.82 9.99
N HIS A 52 7.18 2.80 9.63
CA HIS A 52 7.77 3.77 8.71
C HIS A 52 7.24 3.55 7.28
N CYS A 53 7.14 2.30 6.83
CA CYS A 53 6.52 1.96 5.54
C CYS A 53 5.08 2.50 5.44
N ILE A 54 4.25 2.29 6.48
CA ILE A 54 2.87 2.79 6.52
C ILE A 54 2.81 4.32 6.43
N LEU A 55 3.68 5.02 7.17
CA LEU A 55 3.73 6.48 7.16
C LEU A 55 4.11 7.03 5.78
N GLU A 56 5.13 6.47 5.13
CA GLU A 56 5.58 6.90 3.82
C GLU A 56 4.53 6.63 2.73
N VAL A 57 3.86 5.46 2.77
CA VAL A 57 2.76 5.14 1.85
C VAL A 57 1.58 6.09 2.04
N ARG A 58 1.24 6.42 3.30
CA ARG A 58 0.17 7.37 3.61
C ARG A 58 0.45 8.75 3.05
N GLU A 59 1.67 9.26 3.26
CA GLU A 59 2.06 10.58 2.76
C GLU A 59 2.16 10.61 1.23
N LEU A 60 2.71 9.55 0.62
CA LEU A 60 2.82 9.44 -0.84
C LEU A 60 1.44 9.44 -1.51
N PHE A 61 0.46 8.77 -0.91
CA PHE A 61 -0.91 8.66 -1.42
C PHE A 61 -1.88 9.66 -0.81
N LYS A 62 -1.38 10.74 -0.20
CA LYS A 62 -2.22 11.82 0.31
C LYS A 62 -3.11 12.39 -0.80
N GLY A 63 -4.41 12.47 -0.53
CA GLY A 63 -5.42 12.87 -1.52
C GLY A 63 -5.87 11.74 -2.48
N HIS A 64 -5.31 10.54 -2.38
CA HIS A 64 -5.64 9.36 -3.18
C HIS A 64 -6.19 8.24 -2.30
N GLN A 65 -7.42 8.43 -1.79
CA GLN A 65 -8.07 7.47 -0.87
C GLN A 65 -8.27 6.08 -1.49
N ASP A 66 -8.42 6.00 -2.82
CA ASP A 66 -8.53 4.75 -3.55
C ASP A 66 -7.24 3.91 -3.47
N LEU A 67 -6.08 4.57 -3.55
CA LEU A 67 -4.78 3.90 -3.43
C LEU A 67 -4.55 3.42 -2.00
N ILE A 68 -4.88 4.24 -0.99
CA ILE A 68 -4.79 3.86 0.43
C ILE A 68 -5.69 2.65 0.72
N SER A 69 -6.93 2.68 0.22
CA SER A 69 -7.89 1.58 0.42
C SER A 69 -7.42 0.30 -0.28
N GLY A 70 -6.82 0.42 -1.46
CA GLY A 70 -6.19 -0.71 -2.14
C GLY A 70 -5.03 -1.29 -1.35
N PHE A 71 -4.19 -0.44 -0.75
CA PHE A 71 -3.07 -0.88 0.09
C PHE A 71 -3.53 -1.62 1.34
N ASN A 72 -4.59 -1.13 2.01
CA ASN A 72 -5.16 -1.74 3.21
C ASN A 72 -5.67 -3.18 2.99
N LYS A 73 -5.87 -3.63 1.75
CA LYS A 73 -6.19 -5.04 1.44
C LYS A 73 -5.01 -5.98 1.68
N PHE A 74 -3.79 -5.47 1.62
CA PHE A 74 -2.56 -6.21 1.89
C PHE A 74 -2.15 -6.18 3.37
N LEU A 75 -2.86 -5.41 4.20
CA LEU A 75 -2.60 -5.27 5.62
C LEU A 75 -3.66 -6.01 6.44
N PRO A 76 -3.29 -6.58 7.59
CA PRO A 76 -4.28 -6.99 8.58
C PRO A 76 -5.02 -5.76 9.14
N GLU A 77 -6.23 -5.95 9.65
CA GLU A 77 -7.14 -4.86 10.06
C GLU A 77 -6.53 -3.92 11.11
N TRP A 78 -5.72 -4.44 12.03
CA TRP A 78 -5.05 -3.65 13.07
C TRP A 78 -3.88 -2.78 12.56
N LEU A 79 -3.51 -2.90 11.28
CA LEU A 79 -2.47 -2.10 10.62
C LEU A 79 -3.03 -1.16 9.53
N GLU A 80 -4.35 -1.06 9.38
CA GLU A 80 -4.93 -0.24 8.33
C GLU A 80 -4.50 1.22 8.41
N ILE A 81 -4.17 1.77 7.24
CA ILE A 81 -3.80 3.17 7.07
C ILE A 81 -5.09 3.99 7.07
N SER A 82 -5.18 4.95 8.00
CA SER A 82 -6.26 5.93 8.00
C SER A 82 -5.99 7.03 6.95
N PRO A 83 -6.92 7.29 6.03
CA PRO A 83 -6.79 8.40 5.08
C PRO A 83 -6.72 9.74 5.83
N THR A 84 -5.83 10.64 5.41
CA THR A 84 -5.78 12.06 5.84
C THR A 84 -6.72 12.92 5.02
#